data_AF-A0A3Q1EAI8-F1
#
_entry.id   AF-A0A3Q1EAI8-F1
#
_cell.length_a   1.000
_cell.length_b   1.000
_cell.length_c   1.000
_cell.angle_alpha   90.00
_cell.angle_beta   90.00
_cell.angle_gamma   90.00
#
_symmetry.space_group_name_H-M   'P 1'
#
loop_
_entity.id
_entity.type
_entity.pdbx_description
1 polymer ?
#
loop_
_entity_poly.entity_id
_entity_poly.type
_entity_poly.pdbx_seq_one_letter_code
_entity_poly.pdbx_strand_id
1 'polypeptide(L)'
;MHRSYQPFKPVTNRYLQKRWDQNNYENHRSKVNFALPVVDTTGIRTPAHIQLKLKKLQLQDERLSAIDRENHLLASNLAGIVCSKGLVDHRNQYHLWSLNANKRKQELLLISHQNQAIYQRITSCPSEYRRQLWLDDWEKMQRRLDDISRYPKGLANKQVSSQGEICNNVVIYKQF
;
A
#
# COMPACT_ATOMS: atom_id res chain seq x y z
N MET A 1 84.94 0.60 58.88
CA MET A 1 85.22 -0.65 59.61
C MET A 1 84.60 -1.82 58.86
N HIS A 2 85.40 -2.72 58.27
CA HIS A 2 84.87 -3.89 57.57
C HIS A 2 84.59 -5.01 58.59
N ARG A 3 83.33 -5.28 58.91
CA ARG A 3 82.95 -6.40 59.79
C ARG A 3 83.17 -7.71 59.04
N SER A 4 83.99 -8.60 59.61
CA SER A 4 84.14 -9.97 59.12
C SER A 4 82.94 -10.82 59.56
N TYR A 5 82.62 -11.84 58.77
CA TYR A 5 81.52 -12.75 59.06
C TYR A 5 81.83 -13.57 60.33
N GLN A 6 80.94 -13.49 61.32
CA GLN A 6 81.06 -14.20 62.59
C GLN A 6 79.94 -15.24 62.70
N PRO A 7 80.26 -16.54 62.58
CA PRO A 7 79.27 -17.60 62.72
C PRO A 7 78.87 -17.75 64.20
N PHE A 8 77.59 -18.04 64.45
CA PHE A 8 77.07 -18.26 65.80
C PHE A 8 77.54 -19.57 66.44
N LYS A 9 77.91 -20.56 65.62
CA LYS A 9 78.40 -21.87 66.04
C LYS A 9 79.87 -22.03 65.62
N PRO A 10 80.68 -22.80 66.36
CA PRO A 10 82.02 -23.13 65.92
C PRO A 10 81.94 -23.91 64.60
N VAL A 11 82.69 -23.45 63.59
CA VAL A 11 82.70 -24.03 62.25
C VAL A 11 84.14 -24.22 61.78
N THR A 12 84.37 -25.31 61.04
CA THR A 12 85.69 -25.66 60.51
C THR A 12 86.12 -24.71 59.40
N ASN A 13 85.20 -24.25 58.54
CA ASN A 13 85.47 -23.32 57.44
C ASN A 13 84.48 -22.14 57.45
N ARG A 14 84.97 -20.94 57.78
CA ARG A 14 84.15 -19.72 57.87
C ARG A 14 83.64 -19.21 56.52
N TYR A 15 84.39 -19.44 55.43
CA TYR A 15 84.01 -18.97 54.10
C TYR A 15 82.81 -19.76 53.56
N LEU A 16 82.86 -21.10 53.69
CA LEU A 16 81.75 -21.97 53.29
C LEU A 16 80.50 -21.69 54.12
N GLN A 17 80.66 -21.51 55.44
CA GLN A 17 79.53 -21.17 56.31
C GLN A 17 78.88 -19.84 55.89
N LYS A 18 79.67 -18.81 55.56
CA LYS A 18 79.14 -17.53 55.06
C LYS A 18 78.30 -17.71 53.80
N ARG A 19 78.77 -18.51 52.83
CA ARG A 19 78.00 -18.77 51.58
C ARG A 19 76.70 -19.50 51.87
N TRP A 20 76.71 -20.49 52.76
CA TRP A 20 75.51 -21.24 53.12
C TRP A 20 74.48 -20.39 53.86
N ASP A 21 74.93 -19.59 54.83
CA ASP A 21 74.05 -18.68 55.57
C ASP A 21 73.44 -17.64 54.63
N GLN A 22 74.23 -17.08 53.72
CA GLN A 22 73.75 -16.14 52.71
C GLN A 22 72.69 -16.78 51.80
N ASN A 23 72.95 -17.99 51.29
CA ASN A 23 72.01 -18.72 50.43
C ASN A 23 70.74 -19.11 51.20
N ASN A 24 70.85 -19.52 52.47
CA ASN A 24 69.69 -19.83 53.31
C ASN A 24 68.86 -18.59 53.61
N TYR A 25 69.52 -17.46 53.89
CA TYR A 25 68.86 -16.18 54.08
C TYR A 25 68.13 -15.73 52.81
N GLU A 26 68.78 -15.82 51.64
CA GLU A 26 68.17 -15.50 50.35
C GLU A 26 66.97 -16.41 50.06
N ASN A 27 67.10 -17.72 50.29
CA ASN A 27 65.99 -18.66 50.13
C ASN A 27 64.83 -18.38 51.08
N HIS A 28 65.11 -18.06 52.35
CA HIS A 28 64.09 -17.66 53.31
C HIS A 28 63.40 -16.37 52.86
N ARG A 29 64.16 -15.34 52.46
CA ARG A 29 63.61 -14.07 51.98
C ARG A 29 62.75 -14.27 50.73
N SER A 30 63.17 -15.12 49.79
CA SER A 30 62.35 -15.52 48.64
C SER A 30 61.04 -16.16 49.10
N LYS A 31 61.08 -17.13 50.02
CA LYS A 31 59.86 -17.78 50.54
C LYS A 31 58.92 -16.79 51.24
N VAL A 32 59.46 -15.83 51.99
CA VAL A 32 58.67 -14.78 52.65
C VAL A 32 58.06 -13.82 51.61
N ASN A 33 58.82 -13.42 50.61
CA ASN A 33 58.34 -12.51 49.56
C ASN A 33 57.28 -13.15 48.66
N PHE A 34 57.40 -14.45 48.38
CA PHE A 34 56.44 -15.21 47.57
C PHE A 34 55.34 -15.90 48.40
N ALA A 35 55.28 -15.65 49.70
CA ALA A 35 54.22 -16.19 50.54
C ALA A 35 52.88 -15.55 50.14
N LEU A 36 51.94 -16.37 49.68
CA LEU A 36 50.59 -15.94 49.35
C LEU A 36 49.76 -15.81 50.64
N PRO A 37 48.82 -14.86 50.72
CA PRO A 37 47.89 -14.77 51.83
C PRO A 37 46.99 -16.02 51.89
N VAL A 38 46.72 -16.51 53.10
CA VAL A 38 45.85 -17.69 53.33
C VAL A 38 44.38 -17.38 53.00
N VAL A 39 43.97 -16.12 53.15
CA VAL A 39 42.62 -15.66 52.84
C VAL A 39 42.69 -14.71 51.67
N ASP A 40 42.00 -15.06 50.59
CA ASP A 40 41.77 -14.16 49.47
C ASP A 40 40.72 -13.11 49.89
N THR A 41 41.15 -11.84 49.94
CA THR A 41 40.27 -10.70 50.23
C THR A 41 39.86 -9.96 48.95
N THR A 42 40.23 -10.47 47.77
CA THR A 42 39.85 -9.83 46.51
C THR A 42 38.34 -9.96 46.29
N GLY A 43 37.72 -8.85 45.91
CA GLY A 43 36.28 -8.84 45.63
C GLY A 43 35.95 -9.72 44.43
N ILE A 44 34.77 -10.36 44.46
CA ILE A 44 34.27 -11.16 43.33
C ILE A 44 34.23 -10.27 42.08
N ARG A 45 34.88 -10.71 41.01
CA ARG A 45 34.85 -10.01 39.72
C ARG A 45 33.41 -9.92 39.23
N THR A 46 32.95 -8.71 38.94
CA THR A 46 31.58 -8.50 38.46
C THR A 46 31.36 -9.29 37.17
N PRO A 47 30.33 -10.16 37.11
CA PRO A 47 29.98 -10.88 35.90
C PRO A 47 29.69 -9.94 34.74
N ALA A 48 30.14 -10.29 33.53
CA ALA A 48 30.03 -9.45 32.34
C ALA A 48 28.57 -9.05 32.01
N HIS A 49 27.59 -9.91 32.28
CA HIS A 49 26.17 -9.62 32.03
C HIS A 49 25.58 -8.54 32.96
N ILE A 50 26.21 -8.29 34.12
CA ILE A 50 25.84 -7.20 35.04
C ILE A 50 26.41 -5.88 34.52
N GLN A 51 27.65 -5.91 34.01
CA GLN A 51 28.31 -4.75 33.41
C GLN A 51 27.63 -4.35 32.10
N LEU A 52 27.19 -5.33 31.30
CA LEU A 52 26.60 -5.14 29.99
C LEU A 52 25.32 -5.97 29.81
N LYS A 53 24.18 -5.27 29.78
CA LYS A 53 22.87 -5.88 29.49
C LYS A 53 22.69 -6.06 27.98
N LEU A 54 23.33 -7.08 27.41
CA LEU A 54 23.32 -7.36 25.96
C LEU A 54 21.90 -7.39 25.36
N LYS A 55 20.94 -8.04 26.02
CA LYS A 55 19.54 -8.09 25.54
C LYS A 55 18.87 -6.72 25.49
N LYS A 56 19.22 -5.81 26.41
CA LYS A 56 18.69 -4.44 26.40
C LYS A 56 19.23 -3.68 25.20
N LEU A 57 20.52 -3.83 24.89
CA LEU A 57 21.14 -3.22 23.72
C LEU A 57 20.54 -3.74 22.43
N GLN A 58 20.38 -5.06 22.31
CA GLN A 58 19.73 -5.67 21.15
C GLN A 58 18.32 -5.13 20.91
N LEU A 59 17.46 -5.10 21.94
CA LEU A 59 16.10 -4.57 21.80
C LEU A 59 16.07 -3.08 21.42
N GLN A 60 17.05 -2.31 21.89
CA GLN A 60 17.16 -0.90 21.54
C GLN A 60 17.57 -0.74 20.06
N ASP A 61 18.50 -1.57 19.58
CA ASP A 61 18.96 -1.58 18.20
C ASP A 61 17.86 -2.02 17.22
N GLU A 62 17.11 -3.07 17.56
CA GLU A 62 15.94 -3.53 16.80
C GLU A 62 14.86 -2.45 16.71
N ARG A 63 14.59 -1.75 17.83
CA ARG A 63 13.64 -0.64 17.87
C ARG A 63 14.10 0.53 16.99
N LEU A 64 15.37 0.92 17.06
CA LEU A 64 15.91 2.00 16.24
C LEU A 64 15.88 1.63 14.75
N SER A 65 16.23 0.39 14.41
CA SER A 65 16.17 -0.13 13.04
C SER A 65 14.74 -0.10 12.47
N ALA A 66 13.73 -0.43 13.28
CA ALA A 66 12.33 -0.33 12.89
C ALA A 66 11.92 1.13 12.64
N ILE A 67 12.29 2.04 13.54
CA ILE A 67 12.02 3.48 13.41
C ILE A 67 12.68 4.05 12.15
N ASP A 68 13.94 3.71 11.88
CA ASP A 68 14.66 4.21 10.71
C ASP A 68 14.04 3.70 9.40
N ARG A 69 13.62 2.43 9.37
CA ARG A 69 12.89 1.87 8.22
C ARG A 69 11.56 2.60 7.98
N GLU A 70 10.79 2.86 9.04
CA GLU A 70 9.52 3.59 8.96
C GLU A 70 9.74 5.04 8.52
N ASN A 71 10.78 5.71 9.05
CA ASN A 71 11.15 7.07 8.66
C ASN A 71 11.56 7.14 7.19
N HIS A 72 12.33 6.18 6.68
CA HIS A 72 12.68 6.09 5.28
C HIS A 72 11.45 5.90 4.38
N LEU A 73 10.53 5.01 4.78
CA LEU A 73 9.28 4.80 4.04
C LEU A 73 8.42 6.07 4.02
N LEU A 74 8.28 6.73 5.17
CA LEU A 74 7.54 7.98 5.30
C LEU A 74 8.16 9.07 4.43
N ALA A 75 9.48 9.25 4.48
CA ALA A 75 10.19 10.23 3.67
C ALA A 75 10.02 9.95 2.17
N SER A 76 10.08 8.67 1.75
CA SER A 76 9.83 8.27 0.36
C SER A 76 8.39 8.59 -0.08
N ASN A 77 7.40 8.29 0.77
CA ASN A 77 6.00 8.61 0.49
C ASN A 77 5.77 10.12 0.40
N LEU A 78 6.34 10.90 1.32
CA LEU A 78 6.27 12.36 1.30
C LEU A 78 6.95 12.93 0.05
N ALA A 79 8.11 12.42 -0.34
CA ALA A 79 8.77 12.80 -1.58
C ALA A 79 7.89 12.48 -2.80
N GLY A 80 7.25 11.31 -2.82
CA GLY A 80 6.28 10.94 -3.84
C GLY A 80 5.10 11.93 -3.93
N ILE A 81 4.53 12.31 -2.80
CA ILE A 81 3.44 13.31 -2.73
C ILE A 81 3.92 14.68 -3.22
N VAL A 82 5.08 15.15 -2.73
CA VAL A 82 5.65 16.46 -3.10
C VAL A 82 5.99 16.53 -4.58
N CYS A 83 6.56 15.46 -5.15
CA CYS A 83 6.84 15.37 -6.58
C CYS A 83 5.59 15.17 -7.43
N SER A 84 4.50 14.65 -6.86
CA SER A 84 3.24 14.52 -7.57
C SER A 84 2.64 15.90 -7.86
N LYS A 85 2.04 16.07 -9.04
CA LYS A 85 1.43 17.36 -9.47
C LYS A 85 0.09 17.68 -8.76
N GLY A 86 -0.21 17.03 -7.63
CA GLY A 86 -1.44 17.26 -6.85
C GLY A 86 -2.72 16.75 -7.51
N LEU A 87 -2.65 15.73 -8.37
CA LEU A 87 -3.82 15.07 -8.94
C LEU A 87 -4.49 14.19 -7.87
N VAL A 88 -5.16 14.80 -6.91
CA VAL A 88 -6.14 14.11 -6.06
C VAL A 88 -7.37 13.91 -6.93
N ASP A 89 -7.62 12.69 -7.37
CA ASP A 89 -8.86 12.38 -8.06
C ASP A 89 -10.00 12.27 -7.04
N HIS A 90 -11.13 12.90 -7.35
CA HIS A 90 -12.37 12.72 -6.57
C HIS A 90 -13.03 11.35 -6.83
N ARG A 91 -12.36 10.49 -7.63
CA ARG A 91 -12.88 9.21 -8.10
C ARG A 91 -12.38 8.09 -7.20
N ASN A 92 -12.96 8.03 -6.02
CA ASN A 92 -12.66 6.95 -5.10
C ASN A 92 -13.32 5.64 -5.62
N GLN A 93 -12.51 4.72 -6.12
CA GLN A 93 -12.99 3.41 -6.60
C GLN A 93 -13.30 2.51 -5.40
N TYR A 94 -14.44 2.77 -4.75
CA TYR A 94 -14.93 1.87 -3.72
C TYR A 94 -15.53 0.62 -4.35
N HIS A 95 -15.03 -0.56 -3.96
CA HIS A 95 -15.76 -1.80 -4.16
C HIS A 95 -16.98 -1.80 -3.22
N LEU A 96 -18.18 -1.55 -3.73
CA LEU A 96 -19.40 -1.71 -2.96
C LEU A 96 -19.67 -3.21 -2.73
N TRP A 97 -19.22 -3.72 -1.58
CA TRP A 97 -19.63 -5.03 -1.10
C TRP A 97 -21.04 -4.92 -0.52
N SER A 98 -22.02 -5.39 -1.28
CA SER A 98 -23.40 -5.53 -0.80
C SER A 98 -23.71 -7.01 -0.57
N LEU A 99 -24.20 -7.35 0.63
CA LEU A 99 -24.76 -8.67 0.93
C LEU A 99 -25.88 -9.07 -0.06
N ASN A 100 -26.53 -8.08 -0.67
CA ASN A 100 -27.62 -8.29 -1.63
C ASN A 100 -27.16 -8.35 -3.10
N ALA A 101 -25.86 -8.35 -3.38
CA ALA A 101 -25.35 -8.35 -4.75
C ALA A 101 -25.86 -9.56 -5.56
N ASN A 102 -25.92 -10.74 -4.93
CA ASN A 102 -26.41 -11.96 -5.57
C ASN A 102 -27.91 -11.89 -5.88
N LYS A 103 -28.72 -11.38 -4.94
CA LYS A 103 -30.16 -11.19 -5.14
C LYS A 103 -30.43 -10.18 -6.27
N ARG A 104 -29.71 -9.05 -6.27
CA ARG A 104 -29.81 -8.04 -7.34
C ARG A 104 -29.43 -8.61 -8.71
N LYS A 105 -28.40 -9.46 -8.77
CA LYS A 105 -28.00 -10.14 -10.01
C LYS A 105 -29.11 -11.07 -10.53
N GLN A 106 -29.74 -11.83 -9.65
CA GLN A 106 -30.87 -12.71 -10.02
C GLN A 106 -32.08 -11.91 -10.52
N GLU A 107 -32.43 -10.81 -9.84
CA GLU A 107 -33.51 -9.91 -10.25
C GLU A 107 -33.24 -9.29 -11.63
N LEU A 108 -32.01 -8.85 -11.89
CA LEU A 108 -31.61 -8.32 -13.20
C LEU A 108 -31.74 -9.36 -14.32
N LEU A 109 -31.36 -10.61 -14.07
CA LEU A 109 -31.52 -11.71 -15.03
C LEU A 109 -33.00 -11.98 -15.33
N LEU A 110 -33.83 -11.99 -14.29
CA LEU A 110 -35.27 -12.18 -14.43
C LEU A 110 -35.91 -11.05 -15.25
N ILE A 111 -35.58 -9.79 -14.94
CA ILE A 111 -36.05 -8.62 -15.69
C ILE A 111 -35.59 -8.71 -17.14
N SER A 112 -34.33 -9.08 -17.38
CA SER A 112 -33.79 -9.22 -18.73
C SER A 112 -34.54 -10.26 -19.55
N HIS A 113 -34.82 -11.44 -18.96
CA HIS A 113 -35.59 -12.49 -19.62
C HIS A 113 -37.04 -12.05 -19.90
N GLN A 114 -37.69 -11.38 -18.95
CA GLN A 114 -39.04 -10.84 -19.14
C GLN A 114 -39.09 -9.80 -20.26
N ASN A 115 -38.11 -8.89 -20.29
CA ASN A 115 -37.99 -7.89 -21.34
C ASN A 115 -37.77 -8.53 -22.71
N GLN A 116 -36.96 -9.58 -22.79
CA GLN A 116 -36.78 -10.34 -24.03
C GLN A 116 -38.08 -11.01 -24.49
N ALA A 117 -38.86 -11.60 -23.58
CA ALA A 117 -40.17 -12.19 -23.91
C ALA A 117 -41.20 -11.13 -24.34
N ILE A 118 -41.18 -9.93 -23.74
CA ILE A 118 -42.01 -8.80 -24.19
C ILE A 118 -41.59 -8.37 -25.59
N TYR A 119 -40.28 -8.18 -25.81
CA TYR A 119 -39.73 -7.79 -27.11
C TYR A 119 -40.14 -8.78 -28.21
N GLN A 120 -39.96 -10.08 -27.97
CA GLN A 120 -40.37 -11.12 -28.90
C GLN A 120 -41.85 -11.06 -29.23
N ARG A 121 -42.72 -10.85 -28.23
CA ARG A 121 -44.17 -10.69 -28.45
C ARG A 121 -44.46 -9.47 -29.33
N ILE A 122 -43.91 -8.32 -29.00
CA ILE A 122 -44.09 -7.08 -29.77
C ILE A 122 -43.62 -7.26 -31.21
N THR A 123 -42.46 -7.89 -31.43
CA THR A 123 -41.92 -8.13 -32.77
C THR A 123 -42.74 -9.16 -33.55
N SER A 124 -43.24 -10.19 -32.88
CA SER A 124 -44.04 -11.25 -33.51
C SER A 124 -45.45 -10.80 -33.86
N CYS A 125 -46.00 -9.82 -33.13
CA CYS A 125 -47.28 -9.23 -33.44
C CYS A 125 -47.17 -8.38 -34.71
N PRO A 126 -47.82 -8.76 -35.83
CA PRO A 126 -47.86 -7.90 -36.99
C PRO A 126 -48.63 -6.62 -36.67
N SER A 127 -48.22 -5.50 -37.26
CA SER A 127 -49.00 -4.27 -37.19
C SER A 127 -50.36 -4.48 -37.87
N GLU A 128 -51.46 -4.32 -37.14
CA GLU A 128 -52.83 -4.34 -37.69
C GLU A 128 -53.00 -3.28 -38.80
N TYR A 129 -52.26 -2.17 -38.68
CA TYR A 129 -52.13 -1.14 -39.69
C TYR A 129 -51.34 -1.65 -40.91
N ARG A 130 -52.02 -2.22 -41.90
CA ARG A 130 -51.43 -2.49 -43.21
C ARG A 130 -51.25 -1.19 -43.98
N ARG A 131 -50.14 -0.48 -43.72
CA ARG A 131 -49.81 0.83 -44.32
C ARG A 131 -50.04 0.90 -45.83
N GLN A 132 -49.74 -0.17 -46.56
CA GLN A 132 -49.95 -0.24 -48.00
C GLN A 132 -51.43 -0.12 -48.38
N LEU A 133 -52.34 -0.83 -47.68
CA LEU A 133 -53.78 -0.71 -47.91
C LEU A 133 -54.29 0.70 -47.64
N TRP A 134 -53.78 1.34 -46.59
CA TRP A 134 -54.17 2.71 -46.25
C TRP A 134 -53.71 3.72 -47.29
N LEU A 135 -52.51 3.55 -47.85
CA LEU A 135 -52.02 4.37 -48.95
C LEU A 135 -52.86 4.16 -50.22
N ASP A 136 -53.19 2.90 -50.56
CA ASP A 136 -54.02 2.58 -51.72
C ASP A 136 -55.44 3.16 -51.58
N ASP A 137 -56.05 3.05 -50.40
CA ASP A 137 -57.40 3.57 -50.14
C ASP A 137 -57.41 5.10 -50.06
N TRP A 138 -56.35 5.70 -49.53
CA TRP A 138 -56.13 7.13 -49.60
C TRP A 138 -56.00 7.60 -51.06
N GLU A 139 -55.23 6.92 -51.89
CA GLU A 139 -55.07 7.26 -53.31
C GLU A 139 -56.39 7.12 -54.07
N LYS A 140 -57.15 6.04 -53.85
CA LYS A 140 -58.50 5.88 -54.43
C LYS A 140 -59.44 7.00 -53.98
N MET A 141 -59.39 7.38 -52.70
CA MET A 141 -60.18 8.49 -52.18
C MET A 141 -59.78 9.80 -52.85
N GLN A 142 -58.47 10.03 -53.01
CA GLN A 142 -57.94 11.23 -53.63
C GLN A 142 -58.39 11.34 -55.10
N ARG A 143 -58.32 10.25 -55.87
CA ARG A 143 -58.86 10.19 -57.24
C ARG A 143 -60.36 10.51 -57.29
N ARG A 144 -61.17 9.88 -56.44
CA ARG A 144 -62.62 10.18 -56.35
C ARG A 144 -62.88 11.64 -56.00
N LEU A 145 -62.10 12.20 -55.10
CA LEU A 145 -62.22 13.60 -54.69
C LEU A 145 -61.81 14.57 -55.79
N ASP A 146 -60.89 14.18 -56.67
CA ASP A 146 -60.51 14.97 -57.85
C ASP A 146 -61.60 14.88 -58.92
N ASP A 147 -62.17 13.69 -59.15
CA ASP A 147 -63.30 13.47 -60.08
C ASP A 147 -64.57 14.24 -59.67
N ILE A 148 -64.86 14.31 -58.37
CA ILE A 148 -66.03 15.05 -57.82
C ILE A 148 -65.71 16.55 -57.68
N SER A 149 -64.45 16.95 -57.79
CA SER A 149 -64.07 18.35 -57.56
C SER A 149 -64.55 19.25 -58.70
N ARG A 150 -65.36 20.26 -58.36
CA ARG A 150 -65.75 21.32 -59.29
C ARG A 150 -64.59 22.24 -59.70
N TYR A 151 -63.52 22.29 -58.91
CA TYR A 151 -62.39 23.22 -59.08
C TYR A 151 -61.05 22.47 -59.03
N PRO A 152 -60.07 22.79 -59.90
CA PRO A 152 -58.80 22.06 -59.98
C PRO A 152 -57.96 22.25 -58.71
N LYS A 153 -57.61 21.16 -58.05
CA LYS A 153 -56.72 21.15 -56.88
C LYS A 153 -55.26 21.24 -57.32
N GLY A 154 -54.78 22.47 -57.48
CA GLY A 154 -53.39 22.72 -57.85
C GLY A 154 -52.91 24.16 -57.69
N LEU A 155 -53.75 25.07 -57.16
CA LEU A 155 -53.40 26.50 -57.08
C LEU A 155 -52.67 26.90 -55.79
N ALA A 156 -52.72 26.10 -54.73
CA ALA A 156 -52.13 26.46 -53.43
C ALA A 156 -50.59 26.29 -53.37
N ASN A 157 -49.99 25.41 -54.18
CA ASN A 157 -48.55 25.15 -54.11
C ASN A 157 -47.68 26.15 -54.89
N LYS A 158 -48.28 27.14 -55.58
CA LYS A 158 -47.53 28.22 -56.26
C LYS A 158 -47.22 29.42 -55.35
N GLN A 159 -47.79 29.51 -54.15
CA GLN A 159 -47.58 30.65 -53.25
C GLN A 159 -46.43 30.46 -52.25
N VAL A 160 -45.93 29.23 -52.04
CA VAL A 160 -44.86 28.96 -51.05
C VAL A 160 -43.46 29.10 -51.67
N SER A 161 -43.31 28.97 -52.99
CA SER A 161 -42.02 29.12 -53.68
C SER A 161 -41.48 30.55 -53.72
N SER A 162 -42.29 31.55 -53.37
CA SER A 162 -41.93 32.98 -53.43
C SER A 162 -41.90 33.68 -52.07
N GLN A 163 -42.11 32.97 -50.96
CA GLN A 163 -42.04 33.53 -49.59
C GLN A 163 -41.37 32.57 -48.59
N GLY A 164 -40.22 31.99 -48.96
CA GLY A 164 -39.46 31.06 -48.13
C GLY A 164 -37.97 31.39 -47.96
N GLU A 165 -37.48 32.49 -48.53
CA GLU A 165 -36.20 33.06 -48.14
C GLU A 165 -36.48 34.15 -47.10
N ILE A 166 -36.44 33.79 -45.83
CA ILE A 166 -35.98 34.61 -44.69
C ILE A 166 -36.32 33.81 -43.42
N CYS A 167 -35.25 33.43 -42.72
CA CYS A 167 -35.20 32.93 -41.34
C CYS A 167 -35.75 31.52 -41.08
N ASN A 168 -34.85 30.55 -40.89
CA ASN A 168 -34.70 29.83 -39.62
C ASN A 168 -33.43 28.97 -39.61
N ASN A 169 -32.30 29.59 -39.25
CA ASN A 169 -31.24 28.88 -38.54
C ASN A 169 -31.75 28.64 -37.11
N VAL A 170 -32.41 27.50 -36.89
CA VAL A 170 -32.60 26.94 -35.54
C VAL A 170 -32.12 25.50 -35.59
N VAL A 171 -30.86 25.33 -35.18
CA VAL A 171 -30.30 24.04 -34.82
C VAL A 171 -31.03 23.55 -33.57
N ILE A 172 -32.00 22.66 -33.74
CA ILE A 172 -32.59 21.94 -32.61
C ILE A 172 -31.70 20.72 -32.35
N TYR A 173 -30.96 20.77 -31.25
CA TYR A 173 -30.30 19.60 -30.68
C TYR A 173 -31.33 18.50 -30.42
N LYS A 174 -31.17 17.37 -31.11
CA LYS A 174 -31.85 16.12 -30.74
C LYS A 174 -31.24 15.62 -29.44
N GLN A 175 -32.04 15.62 -28.40
CA GLN A 175 -31.80 14.89 -27.17
C GLN A 175 -32.94 13.90 -27.05
N PHE A 176 -32.66 12.64 -27.40
CA PHE A 176 -33.16 11.38 -26.85
C PHE A 176 -32.55 10.23 -27.67
#